data_AF-A0A140IMX3-F1
#
_entry.id   AF-A0A140IMX3-F1
#
_cell.length_a   1.000
_cell.length_b   1.000
_cell.length_c   1.000
_cell.angle_alpha   90.00
_cell.angle_beta   90.00
_cell.angle_gamma   90.00
#
_symmetry.space_group_name_H-M   'P 1'
#
loop_
_entity.id
_entity.type
_entity.pdbx_description
1 polymer ?
#
loop_
_entity_poly.entity_id
_entity_poly.type
_entity_poly.pdbx_seq_one_letter_code
_entity_poly.pdbx_strand_id
1 'polypeptide(L)' 'MPQLVPFYFINQVTFTFVILTVLLYILSKHILPRILRLFLSRVFVTKL' A
#
# COMPACT_ATOMS: atom_id res chain seq x y z
N MET A 1 -7.58 23.91 -13.80
CA MET A 1 -7.35 23.66 -15.25
C MET A 1 -8.52 22.87 -15.83
N PRO A 2 -8.85 23.02 -17.13
CA PRO A 2 -10.11 22.57 -17.76
C PRO A 2 -10.35 21.04 -17.80
N GLN A 3 -9.55 20.25 -17.08
CA GLN A 3 -9.65 18.79 -16.98
C GLN A 3 -10.22 18.33 -15.62
N LEU A 4 -10.29 19.22 -14.63
CA LEU A 4 -10.95 19.02 -13.31
C LEU A 4 -12.44 19.40 -13.36
N VAL A 5 -13.08 19.19 -14.50
CA VAL A 5 -14.50 19.50 -14.72
C VAL A 5 -15.33 18.43 -14.01
N PRO A 6 -16.42 18.80 -13.31
CA PRO A 6 -16.99 17.95 -12.27
C PRO A 6 -17.64 16.64 -12.72
N PHE A 7 -17.72 16.40 -14.03
CA PHE A 7 -18.37 15.23 -14.60
C PHE A 7 -17.75 13.89 -14.14
N TYR A 8 -16.47 13.86 -13.77
CA TYR A 8 -15.77 12.64 -13.35
C TYR A 8 -15.34 12.62 -11.88
N PHE A 9 -15.70 13.60 -11.06
CA PHE A 9 -15.22 13.66 -9.66
C PHE A 9 -15.61 12.42 -8.86
N ILE A 10 -16.86 11.95 -8.97
CA ILE A 10 -17.32 10.76 -8.24
C ILE A 10 -16.49 9.54 -8.65
N ASN A 11 -16.29 9.31 -9.94
CA ASN A 11 -15.47 8.19 -10.42
C ASN A 11 -14.03 8.30 -9.89
N GLN A 12 -13.39 9.46 -10.02
CA GLN A 12 -12.03 9.67 -9.54
C GLN A 12 -11.91 9.41 -8.03
N VAL A 13 -12.84 9.93 -7.24
CA VAL A 13 -12.86 9.74 -5.78
C VAL A 13 -13.09 8.27 -5.43
N THR A 14 -14.07 7.60 -6.05
CA THR A 14 -14.35 6.18 -5.80
C THR A 14 -13.15 5.30 -6.14
N PHE A 15 -12.54 5.47 -7.31
CA PHE A 15 -11.36 4.70 -7.70
C PHE A 15 -10.16 5.00 -6.79
N THR A 16 -9.97 6.26 -6.39
CA THR A 16 -8.90 6.64 -5.45
C THR A 16 -9.04 5.89 -4.13
N PHE A 17 -10.24 5.86 -3.54
CA PHE A 17 -10.46 5.14 -2.28
C PHE A 17 -10.32 3.62 -2.44
N VAL A 18 -10.82 3.04 -3.52
CA VAL A 18 -10.65 1.60 -3.80
C VAL A 18 -9.16 1.25 -3.91
N ILE A 19 -8.40 2.00 -4.70
CA ILE A 19 -6.96 1.78 -4.86
C ILE A 19 -6.24 1.97 -3.53
N LEU A 20 -6.60 2.98 -2.75
CA LEU A 20 -6.00 3.24 -1.44
C LEU A 20 -6.23 2.06 -0.49
N THR A 21 -7.45 1.53 -0.41
CA THR A 21 -7.76 0.36 0.43
C THR A 21 -6.99 -0.88 -0.01
N VAL A 22 -6.93 -1.16 -1.32
CA VAL A 22 -6.17 -2.28 -1.86
C VAL A 22 -4.67 -2.13 -1.55
N LEU A 23 -4.13 -0.92 -1.74
CA LEU A 23 -2.74 -0.61 -1.47
C LEU A 23 -2.40 -0.82 0.02
N LEU A 24 -3.26 -0.32 0.93
CA LEU A 24 -3.09 -0.51 2.37
C LEU A 24 -3.13 -1.99 2.75
N TYR A 25 -4.04 -2.77 2.18
CA TYR A 25 -4.12 -4.21 2.43
C TYR A 25 -2.84 -4.93 1.98
N ILE A 26 -2.36 -4.65 0.77
CA ILE A 26 -1.16 -5.29 0.21
C ILE A 26 0.09 -4.90 1.02
N LEU A 27 0.23 -3.61 1.35
CA LEU A 27 1.35 -3.13 2.16
C LEU A 27 1.37 -3.79 3.54
N SER A 28 0.23 -3.81 4.22
CA SER A 28 0.10 -4.34 5.58
C SER A 28 0.32 -5.85 5.63
N LYS A 29 -0.33 -6.61 4.75
CA LYS A 29 -0.37 -8.08 4.86
C LYS A 29 0.73 -8.80 4.10
N HIS A 30 1.26 -8.21 3.02
CA HIS A 30 2.20 -8.90 2.15
C HIS A 30 3.60 -8.28 2.17
N ILE A 31 3.72 -6.96 1.99
CA ILE A 31 5.03 -6.31 1.83
C ILE A 31 5.73 -6.16 3.18
N LEU A 32 5.06 -5.56 4.16
CA LEU A 32 5.63 -5.29 5.48
C LEU A 32 6.12 -6.56 6.21
N PRO A 33 5.32 -7.64 6.34
CA PRO A 33 5.78 -8.84 7.04
C PRO A 33 6.91 -9.54 6.31
N ARG A 34 7.00 -9.45 4.98
CA ARG A 34 8.13 -10.01 4.22
C ARG A 34 9.43 -9.29 4.57
N ILE A 35 9.41 -7.96 4.64
CA ILE A 35 10.59 -7.17 5.02
C ILE A 35 10.99 -7.49 6.46
N LEU A 36 10.02 -7.53 7.39
CA LEU A 36 10.28 -7.86 8.79
C LEU A 36 10.89 -9.25 8.95
N ARG A 37 10.40 -10.27 8.22
CA ARG A 37 10.97 -11.63 8.26
C ARG A 37 12.44 -11.67 7.83
N LEU A 38 12.79 -10.95 6.76
CA LEU A 38 14.18 -10.88 6.29
C LEU A 38 15.10 -10.14 7.28
N PHE A 39 14.58 -9.10 7.93
CA PHE A 39 15.33 -8.37 8.95
C PHE A 39 15.55 -9.25 10.18
N LEU A 40 14.50 -9.91 10.67
CA LEU A 40 14.56 -10.81 11.82
C LEU A 40 15.50 -12.00 11.55
N SER A 41 15.47 -12.59 10.36
CA SER A 41 16.39 -13.69 10.04
C SER A 41 17.85 -13.25 10.08
N ARG A 42 18.17 -12.05 9.60
CA ARG A 42 19.54 -11.50 9.67
C ARG A 42 19.96 -11.24 11.10
N VAL A 43 19.11 -10.60 11.90
CA VAL A 43 19.39 -10.34 13.31
C VAL A 43 19.59 -11.66 14.07
N PHE A 44 18.76 -12.66 13.82
CA PHE A 44 18.87 -13.98 14.44
C PHE A 44 20.21 -14.64 14.11
N VAL A 45 20.64 -14.64 12.84
CA VAL A 45 21.93 -15.22 12.44
C VAL A 45 23.12 -14.48 13.05
N THR A 46 23.06 -13.15 13.18
CA THR A 46 24.17 -12.37 13.76
C THR A 46 24.25 -12.43 15.29
N LYS A 47 23.14 -12.74 15.96
CA LYS A 47 23.04 -12.77 17.42
C LYS A 47 23.08 -14.18 18.03
N LEU A 48 22.97 -15.22 17.20
CA LEU A 48 23.24 -16.61 17.56
C LEU A 48 24.75 -16.80 17.77
#